data_AF-D3IH64-F1
#
_entry.id   AF-D3IH64-F1
#
_cell.length_a   1.000
_cell.length_b   1.000
_cell.length_c   1.000
_cell.angle_alpha   90.00
_cell.angle_beta   90.00
_cell.angle_gamma   90.00
#
_symmetry.space_group_name_H-M   'P 1'
#
loop_
_entity.id
_entity.type
_entity.pdbx_description
1 polymer ?
#
loop_
_entity_poly.entity_id
_entity_poly.type
_entity_poly.pdbx_seq_one_letter_code
_entity_poly.pdbx_strand_id
1 'polypeptide(L)'
;MKRKIVVTAEVKQKLMKQFGAGERSLFNALTYDERRGNSPTAKRIRESAMKNGGVAMADDCLDMETIHLADGTMRQFFPRGTVMTVFRNGVVTIEKNGRLVKKEQCPGLIDDYEELQRLAAKVDGAERVTVLR
;
A
#
# COMPACT_ATOMS: atom_id res chain seq x y z
N MET A 1 9.48 -3.18 13.12
CA MET A 1 8.76 -3.09 11.84
C MET A 1 9.73 -3.19 10.68
N LYS A 2 9.71 -4.32 9.96
CA LYS A 2 10.51 -4.55 8.77
C LYS A 2 9.73 -4.10 7.54
N ARG A 3 10.23 -3.10 6.82
CA ARG A 3 9.62 -2.64 5.59
C ARG A 3 10.00 -3.56 4.43
N LYS A 4 9.04 -3.90 3.57
CA LYS A 4 9.29 -4.66 2.34
C LYS A 4 8.33 -4.22 1.24
N ILE A 5 8.77 -4.33 -0.01
CA ILE A 5 7.90 -4.16 -1.17
C ILE A 5 7.60 -5.54 -1.75
N VAL A 6 6.32 -5.90 -1.78
CA VAL A 6 5.87 -7.16 -2.39
C VAL A 6 5.40 -6.88 -3.81
N VAL A 7 5.82 -7.73 -4.73
CA VAL A 7 5.51 -7.66 -6.17
C VAL A 7 5.13 -9.05 -6.67
N THR A 8 4.40 -9.12 -7.77
CA THR A 8 4.08 -10.39 -8.45
C THR A 8 5.34 -11.04 -9.04
N ALA A 9 5.28 -12.35 -9.31
CA ALA A 9 6.39 -13.06 -9.97
C ALA A 9 6.75 -12.46 -11.33
N GLU A 10 5.75 -12.05 -12.11
CA GLU A 10 5.91 -11.37 -13.40
C GLU A 10 6.71 -10.07 -13.25
N VAL A 11 6.37 -9.26 -12.24
CA VAL A 11 7.07 -8.00 -11.96
C VAL A 11 8.50 -8.27 -11.47
N LYS A 12 8.73 -9.31 -10.63
CA LYS A 12 10.10 -9.71 -10.25
C LYS A 12 10.95 -10.00 -11.48
N GLN A 13 10.46 -10.84 -12.39
CA GLN A 13 11.17 -11.20 -13.61
C GLN A 13 11.43 -9.98 -14.50
N LYS A 14 10.46 -9.07 -14.63
CA LYS A 14 10.61 -7.81 -15.35
C LYS A 14 11.71 -6.93 -14.74
N LEU A 15 11.72 -6.77 -13.41
CA LEU A 15 12.72 -5.96 -12.71
C LEU A 15 14.13 -6.57 -12.83
N MET A 16 14.27 -7.89 -12.69
CA MET A 16 15.56 -8.56 -12.87
C MET A 16 16.14 -8.31 -14.26
N LYS A 17 15.32 -8.48 -15.31
CA LYS A 17 15.72 -8.19 -16.69
C LYS A 17 16.08 -6.71 -16.91
N GLN A 18 15.24 -5.80 -16.41
CA GLN A 18 15.43 -4.35 -16.57
C GLN A 18 16.75 -3.85 -15.96
N PHE A 19 17.13 -4.38 -14.80
CA PHE A 19 18.29 -3.89 -14.05
C PHE A 19 19.52 -4.81 -14.13
N GLY A 20 19.44 -5.92 -14.89
CA GLY A 20 20.49 -6.94 -14.93
C GLY A 20 20.80 -7.52 -13.53
N ALA A 21 19.81 -7.55 -12.65
CA ALA A 21 19.99 -7.90 -11.25
C ALA A 21 19.68 -9.38 -11.00
N GLY A 22 20.56 -10.06 -10.28
CA GLY A 22 20.29 -11.40 -9.76
C GLY A 22 19.21 -11.37 -8.65
N GLU A 23 18.64 -12.54 -8.37
CA GLU A 23 17.52 -12.68 -7.42
C GLU A 23 17.86 -12.16 -6.02
N ARG A 24 19.07 -12.44 -5.52
CA ARG A 24 19.53 -11.95 -4.22
C ARG A 24 19.62 -10.42 -4.17
N SER A 25 20.09 -9.78 -5.25
CA SER A 25 20.17 -8.32 -5.34
C SER A 25 18.80 -7.67 -5.39
N LEU A 26 17.87 -8.28 -6.14
CA LEU A 26 16.46 -7.84 -6.16
C LEU A 26 15.83 -7.99 -4.77
N PHE A 27 16.03 -9.14 -4.11
CA PHE A 27 15.53 -9.39 -2.76
C PHE A 27 16.02 -8.32 -1.79
N ASN A 28 17.34 -8.10 -1.71
CA ASN A 28 17.94 -7.09 -0.83
C ASN A 28 17.39 -5.68 -1.09
N ALA A 29 17.11 -5.34 -2.35
CA ALA A 29 16.53 -4.05 -2.71
C ALA A 29 15.07 -3.92 -2.23
N LEU A 30 14.26 -4.97 -2.39
CA LEU A 30 12.85 -4.96 -2.03
C LEU A 30 12.61 -5.08 -0.52
N THR A 31 13.54 -5.71 0.23
CA THR A 31 13.44 -5.88 1.70
C THR A 31 14.21 -4.81 2.49
N TYR A 32 14.74 -3.79 1.81
CA TYR A 32 15.55 -2.74 2.44
C TYR A 32 16.71 -3.29 3.28
N ASP A 33 17.40 -4.32 2.78
CA ASP A 33 18.54 -4.92 3.48
C ASP A 33 19.54 -3.84 3.92
N GLU A 34 19.90 -3.84 5.19
CA GLU A 34 20.69 -2.76 5.80
C GLU A 34 22.05 -2.57 5.13
N ARG A 35 22.68 -3.69 4.72
CA ARG A 35 24.04 -3.70 4.18
C ARG A 35 24.08 -3.50 2.68
N ARG A 36 23.11 -4.06 1.94
CA ARG A 36 23.14 -4.15 0.46
C ARG A 36 21.92 -3.56 -0.23
N GLY A 37 20.87 -3.21 0.51
CA GLY A 37 19.61 -2.65 0.01
C GLY A 37 19.61 -1.12 -0.16
N ASN A 38 20.70 -0.43 0.18
CA ASN A 38 20.75 1.05 0.18
C ASN A 38 21.52 1.67 -0.98
N SER A 39 21.95 0.88 -1.97
CA SER A 39 22.62 1.39 -3.16
C SER A 39 21.70 2.24 -4.05
N PRO A 40 22.24 3.13 -4.91
CA PRO A 40 21.44 3.88 -5.89
C PRO A 40 20.61 2.96 -6.80
N THR A 41 21.15 1.82 -7.21
CA THR A 41 20.43 0.82 -8.01
C THR A 41 19.27 0.21 -7.23
N ALA A 42 19.46 -0.11 -5.95
CA ALA A 42 18.39 -0.64 -5.11
C ALA A 42 17.23 0.36 -4.95
N LYS A 43 17.52 1.67 -4.82
CA LYS A 43 16.51 2.73 -4.81
C LYS A 43 15.69 2.74 -6.11
N ARG A 44 16.35 2.70 -7.27
CA ARG A 44 15.69 2.65 -8.59
C ARG A 44 14.86 1.39 -8.80
N ILE A 45 15.32 0.24 -8.30
CA ILE A 45 14.55 -1.01 -8.31
C ILE A 45 13.26 -0.84 -7.54
N ARG A 46 13.30 -0.25 -6.33
CA ARG A 46 12.09 0.00 -5.53
C ARG A 46 11.13 0.97 -6.20
N GLU A 47 11.63 2.06 -6.77
CA GLU A 47 10.80 3.00 -7.53
C GLU A 47 10.11 2.31 -8.72
N SER A 48 10.84 1.47 -9.47
CA SER A 48 10.26 0.68 -10.56
C SER A 48 9.25 -0.36 -10.04
N ALA A 49 9.54 -1.02 -8.90
CA ALA A 49 8.62 -1.97 -8.29
C ALA A 49 7.27 -1.31 -7.94
N MET A 50 7.29 -0.15 -7.29
CA MET A 50 6.07 0.60 -6.98
C MET A 50 5.30 1.01 -8.24
N LYS A 51 6.01 1.52 -9.27
CA LYS A 51 5.38 1.86 -10.57
C LYS A 51 4.72 0.66 -11.27
N ASN A 52 5.19 -0.56 -10.99
CA ASN A 52 4.64 -1.80 -11.54
C ASN A 52 3.67 -2.50 -10.58
N GLY A 53 3.02 -1.75 -9.68
CA GLY A 53 1.99 -2.28 -8.78
C GLY A 53 2.54 -3.04 -7.58
N GLY A 54 3.79 -2.78 -7.20
CA GLY A 54 4.36 -3.20 -5.94
C GLY A 54 3.64 -2.54 -4.76
N VAL A 55 3.54 -3.29 -3.67
CA VAL A 55 2.82 -2.87 -2.47
C VAL A 55 3.80 -2.81 -1.31
N ALA A 56 3.86 -1.66 -0.65
CA ALA A 56 4.65 -1.49 0.56
C ALA A 56 3.96 -2.22 1.72
N MET A 57 4.76 -2.95 2.49
CA MET A 57 4.34 -3.69 3.66
C MET A 57 5.24 -3.35 4.84
N ALA A 58 4.62 -3.29 6.01
CA ALA A 58 5.23 -3.15 7.31
C ALA A 58 5.00 -4.47 8.07
N ASP A 59 6.08 -5.24 8.25
CA ASP A 59 6.00 -6.64 8.68
C ASP A 59 5.09 -7.45 7.76
N ASP A 60 3.93 -7.90 8.25
CA ASP A 60 2.94 -8.68 7.48
C ASP A 60 1.66 -7.89 7.17
N CYS A 61 1.65 -6.59 7.49
CA CYS A 61 0.55 -5.69 7.20
C CYS A 61 0.88 -4.76 6.02
N LEU A 62 -0.15 -4.28 5.33
CA LEU A 62 0.00 -3.21 4.35
C LEU A 62 0.49 -1.94 5.06
N ASP A 63 1.50 -1.29 4.49
CA ASP A 63 1.95 0.01 4.98
C ASP A 63 0.95 1.05 4.47
N MET A 64 -0.01 1.43 5.33
CA MET A 64 -1.11 2.35 5.03
C MET A 64 -1.03 3.56 5.94
N GLU A 65 -1.04 4.75 5.34
CA GLU A 65 -1.02 6.00 6.10
C GLU A 65 -2.44 6.54 6.30
N THR A 66 -2.70 6.97 7.52
CA THR A 66 -3.87 7.76 7.90
C THR A 66 -3.41 9.17 8.22
N ILE A 67 -3.91 10.15 7.47
CA ILE A 67 -3.52 11.56 7.58
C ILE A 67 -4.70 12.37 8.14
N HIS A 68 -4.45 13.11 9.21
CA HIS A 68 -5.39 14.09 9.76
C HIS A 68 -5.13 15.45 9.11
N LEU A 69 -6.06 15.92 8.30
CA LEU A 69 -5.94 17.16 7.55
C LEU A 69 -6.47 18.35 8.36
N ALA A 70 -5.95 19.54 8.05
CA ALA A 70 -6.35 20.80 8.69
C ALA A 70 -7.84 21.16 8.45
N ASP A 71 -8.45 20.63 7.38
CA ASP A 71 -9.89 20.77 7.11
C ASP A 71 -10.78 19.95 8.06
N GLY A 72 -10.15 19.18 8.96
CA GLY A 72 -10.84 18.33 9.93
C GLY A 72 -11.28 16.98 9.36
N THR A 73 -10.85 16.62 8.14
CA THR A 73 -11.03 15.27 7.59
C THR A 73 -9.86 14.37 7.98
N MET A 74 -10.14 13.08 8.11
CA MET A 74 -9.14 12.04 8.22
C MET A 74 -9.16 11.22 6.94
N ARG A 75 -8.01 11.09 6.27
CA ARG A 75 -7.90 10.33 5.01
C ARG A 75 -6.96 9.16 5.20
N GLN A 76 -7.42 7.96 4.86
CA GLN A 76 -6.61 6.77 4.80
C GLN A 76 -6.37 6.38 3.35
N PHE A 77 -5.10 6.25 2.98
CA PHE A 77 -4.66 5.97 1.62
C PHE A 77 -4.29 4.49 1.48
N PHE A 78 -4.92 3.82 0.53
CA PHE A 78 -4.63 2.43 0.20
C PHE A 78 -3.71 2.34 -1.03
N PRO A 79 -2.85 1.31 -1.12
CA PRO A 79 -1.76 1.24 -2.09
C PRO A 79 -2.17 1.35 -3.56
N ARG A 80 -3.38 0.89 -3.93
CA ARG A 80 -3.83 0.85 -5.34
C ARG A 80 -4.80 1.97 -5.67
N GLY A 81 -4.78 3.09 -4.94
CA GLY A 81 -5.57 4.28 -5.27
C GLY A 81 -6.98 4.30 -4.69
N THR A 82 -7.24 3.48 -3.67
CA THR A 82 -8.44 3.65 -2.84
C THR A 82 -8.15 4.65 -1.73
N VAL A 83 -9.11 5.54 -1.45
CA VAL A 83 -9.03 6.51 -0.36
C VAL A 83 -10.30 6.41 0.47
N MET A 84 -10.15 6.21 1.77
CA MET A 84 -11.24 6.35 2.72
C MET A 84 -11.13 7.73 3.38
N THR A 85 -12.18 8.54 3.29
CA THR A 85 -12.24 9.87 3.92
C THR A 85 -13.32 9.89 4.98
N VAL A 86 -12.95 10.23 6.20
CA VAL A 86 -13.86 10.45 7.32
C VAL A 86 -14.01 11.95 7.54
N PHE A 87 -15.25 12.43 7.49
CA PHE A 87 -15.62 13.81 7.72
C PHE A 87 -16.02 14.04 9.18
N ARG A 88 -15.88 15.28 9.66
CA ARG A 88 -16.19 15.66 11.04
C ARG A 88 -17.63 15.38 11.46
N ASN A 89 -18.57 15.38 10.51
CA ASN A 89 -19.97 15.07 10.75
C ASN A 89 -20.28 13.57 10.78
N GLY A 90 -19.27 12.69 10.80
CA GLY A 90 -19.42 11.24 10.81
C GLY A 90 -19.71 10.61 9.44
N VAL A 91 -19.79 11.41 8.38
CA VAL A 91 -19.86 10.86 7.02
C VAL A 91 -18.54 10.21 6.67
N VAL A 92 -18.58 9.03 6.07
CA VAL A 92 -17.42 8.34 5.50
C VAL A 92 -17.64 8.13 4.01
N THR A 93 -16.62 8.42 3.21
CA THR A 93 -16.59 8.09 1.78
C THR A 93 -15.44 7.16 1.47
N ILE A 94 -15.66 6.23 0.53
CA ILE A 94 -14.62 5.39 -0.06
C ILE A 94 -14.61 5.67 -1.55
N GLU A 95 -13.45 6.07 -2.07
CA GLU A 95 -13.24 6.39 -3.47
C GLU A 95 -12.15 5.51 -4.06
N LYS A 96 -12.32 5.04 -5.30
CA LYS A 96 -11.29 4.30 -6.06
C LYS A 96 -10.91 5.11 -7.28
N ASN A 97 -9.65 5.54 -7.37
CA ASN A 97 -9.14 6.34 -8.48
C ASN A 97 -10.03 7.57 -8.77
N GLY A 98 -10.50 8.25 -7.71
CA GLY A 98 -11.37 9.42 -7.79
C GLY A 98 -12.85 9.14 -8.07
N ARG A 99 -13.27 7.88 -8.14
CA ARG A 99 -14.69 7.50 -8.30
C ARG A 99 -15.26 7.07 -6.95
N LEU A 100 -16.37 7.68 -6.54
CA LEU A 100 -17.09 7.30 -5.33
C LEU A 100 -17.62 5.86 -5.44
N VAL A 101 -17.22 5.02 -4.49
CA VAL A 101 -17.65 3.62 -4.39
C VAL A 101 -18.69 3.45 -3.30
N LYS A 102 -18.51 4.15 -2.18
CA LYS A 102 -19.39 4.06 -1.01
C LYS A 102 -19.45 5.39 -0.29
N LYS A 103 -20.63 5.71 0.24
CA LYS A 103 -20.87 6.82 1.18
C LYS A 103 -21.77 6.31 2.28
N GLU A 104 -21.42 6.58 3.53
CA GLU A 104 -22.15 6.08 4.70
C GLU A 104 -22.10 7.10 5.83
N GLN A 105 -23.16 7.15 6.64
CA GLN A 105 -23.17 7.91 7.88
C GLN A 105 -22.76 6.95 8.99
N CYS A 106 -21.57 7.16 9.55
CA CYS A 106 -21.08 6.39 10.68
C CYS A 106 -21.37 7.17 11.98
N PRO A 107 -22.10 6.60 12.95
CA PRO A 107 -22.42 7.26 14.22
C PRO A 107 -21.24 7.36 15.19
N GLY A 108 -20.06 6.85 14.82
CA GLY A 108 -18.83 7.04 15.60
C GLY A 108 -18.39 5.83 16.43
N LEU A 109 -18.97 4.65 16.23
CA LEU A 109 -18.48 3.41 16.86
C LEU A 109 -17.19 2.94 16.17
N ILE A 110 -16.24 2.44 16.97
CA ILE A 110 -14.94 1.97 16.46
C ILE A 110 -15.14 0.79 15.49
N ASP A 111 -16.06 -0.12 15.80
CA ASP A 111 -16.34 -1.31 14.99
C ASP A 111 -16.83 -0.94 13.58
N ASP A 112 -17.71 0.06 13.47
CA ASP A 112 -18.23 0.55 12.20
C ASP A 112 -17.09 1.08 11.30
N TYR A 113 -16.10 1.74 11.89
CA TYR A 113 -14.92 2.21 11.16
C TYR A 113 -14.03 1.07 10.69
N GLU A 114 -13.81 0.05 11.52
CA GLU A 114 -13.01 -1.12 11.10
C GLU A 114 -13.65 -1.85 9.92
N GLU A 115 -14.97 -2.00 9.91
CA GLU A 115 -15.69 -2.61 8.79
C GLU A 115 -15.50 -1.81 7.49
N LEU A 116 -15.57 -0.48 7.57
CA LEU A 116 -15.34 0.41 6.43
C LEU A 116 -13.88 0.35 5.94
N GLN A 117 -12.91 0.20 6.85
CA GLN A 117 -11.50 0.00 6.48
C GLN A 117 -11.28 -1.33 5.76
N ARG A 118 -11.90 -2.42 6.24
CA ARG A 118 -11.86 -3.73 5.58
C ARG A 118 -12.51 -3.66 4.19
N LEU A 119 -13.65 -2.97 4.08
CA LEU A 119 -14.31 -2.73 2.80
C LEU A 119 -13.41 -1.94 1.84
N ALA A 120 -12.77 -0.86 2.30
CA ALA A 120 -11.85 -0.08 1.49
C ALA A 120 -10.63 -0.91 1.03
N ALA A 121 -10.07 -1.75 1.89
CA ALA A 121 -8.99 -2.68 1.53
C ALA A 121 -9.41 -3.69 0.45
N LYS A 122 -10.64 -4.20 0.53
CA LYS A 122 -11.23 -5.10 -0.46
C LYS A 122 -11.46 -4.40 -1.80
N VAL A 123 -12.01 -3.19 -1.78
CA VAL A 123 -12.16 -2.32 -2.97
C VAL A 123 -10.79 -2.02 -3.60
N ASP A 124 -9.76 -1.86 -2.77
CA ASP A 124 -8.40 -1.66 -3.27
C ASP A 124 -7.85 -2.87 -4.01
N GLY A 125 -8.30 -4.07 -3.65
CA GLY A 125 -7.76 -5.35 -4.09
C GLY A 125 -6.52 -5.76 -3.29
N ALA A 126 -6.32 -5.16 -2.11
CA ALA A 126 -5.12 -5.39 -1.31
C ALA A 126 -5.10 -6.78 -0.62
N GLU A 127 -6.24 -7.47 -0.55
CA GLU A 127 -6.37 -8.87 -0.09
C GLU A 127 -5.53 -9.86 -0.93
N ARG A 128 -5.16 -9.51 -2.17
CA ARG A 128 -4.37 -10.37 -3.08
C ARG A 128 -2.86 -10.33 -2.84
N VAL A 129 -2.39 -9.54 -1.87
CA VAL A 129 -0.95 -9.44 -1.57
C VAL A 129 -0.61 -10.48 -0.51
N THR A 130 -0.42 -11.72 -0.93
CA THR A 130 0.08 -12.77 -0.05
C THR A 130 1.52 -12.45 0.34
N VAL A 131 1.80 -12.42 1.64
CA VAL A 131 3.17 -12.40 2.17
C VAL A 131 3.90 -13.58 1.54
N LEU A 132 4.95 -13.30 0.76
CA LEU A 132 5.93 -14.31 0.43
C LEU A 132 6.53 -14.79 1.75
N ARG A 133 6.06 -15.94 2.23
CA ARG A 133 6.70 -16.67 3.32
C ARG A 133 8.06 -17.17 2.86
#